data_AF-A0A4Y8SJL7-F1
#
_entry.id   AF-A0A4Y8SJL7-F1
#
_cell.length_a   1.000
_cell.length_b   1.000
_cell.length_c   1.000
_cell.angle_alpha   90.00
_cell.angle_beta   90.00
_cell.angle_gamma   90.00
#
_symmetry.space_group_name_H-M   'P 1'
#
loop_
_entity.id
_entity.type
_entity.pdbx_description
1 polymer ?
#
loop_
_entity_poly.entity_id
_entity_poly.type
_entity_poly.pdbx_seq_one_letter_code
_entity_poly.pdbx_strand_id
1 'polypeptide(L)'
;MENSATITAETDAKCASCFTKVATEDVFCTSCGYPLKGTESEQRSFIARQEVNNLDYADFNQQIKKAGNSLYYLAGIFTLSAIINYFRFQDNPDTISEVIIILILAFLFLGLGAYSSKKPLVCLVSGLVLYIIVQVLLAIDNPINIVSGIIFKIIIIGYLIKGIKSALDFEQFKKEHNIV
;
A
#
# COMPACT_ATOMS: atom_id res chain seq x y z
N MET A 1 -29.67 18.48 -56.99
CA MET A 1 -28.60 17.67 -56.39
C MET A 1 -28.24 18.34 -55.08
N GLU A 2 -28.15 17.54 -54.01
CA GLU A 2 -27.51 17.85 -52.72
C GLU A 2 -28.22 18.91 -51.85
N ASN A 3 -28.45 18.75 -50.54
CA ASN A 3 -28.03 17.72 -49.59
C ASN A 3 -29.01 17.79 -48.40
N SER A 4 -29.71 16.69 -48.11
CA SER A 4 -30.59 16.59 -46.95
C SER A 4 -29.72 16.45 -45.70
N ALA A 5 -29.54 17.55 -44.96
CA ALA A 5 -28.97 17.50 -43.63
C ALA A 5 -29.94 16.76 -42.70
N THR A 6 -29.70 15.46 -42.54
CA THR A 6 -30.33 14.62 -41.52
C THR A 6 -29.90 15.14 -40.16
N ILE A 7 -30.77 15.91 -39.51
CA ILE A 7 -30.63 16.27 -38.09
C ILE A 7 -31.00 15.02 -37.30
N THR A 8 -30.01 14.22 -36.91
CA THR A 8 -30.20 13.16 -35.91
C THR A 8 -30.40 13.83 -34.55
N ALA A 9 -31.61 13.70 -34.02
CA ALA A 9 -31.93 14.11 -32.66
C ALA A 9 -31.20 13.17 -31.68
N GLU A 10 -30.06 13.60 -31.15
CA GLU A 10 -29.37 12.93 -30.05
C GLU A 10 -30.16 13.17 -28.75
N THR A 11 -31.04 12.23 -28.39
CA THR A 11 -31.58 12.16 -27.03
C THR A 11 -30.53 11.50 -26.15
N ASP A 12 -29.65 12.32 -25.54
CA ASP A 12 -28.67 11.88 -24.56
C ASP A 12 -29.35 11.13 -23.40
N ALA A 13 -29.24 9.80 -23.37
CA ALA A 13 -29.60 9.01 -22.21
C ALA A 13 -28.42 8.97 -21.21
N LYS A 14 -28.69 8.69 -19.93
CA LYS A 14 -27.62 8.50 -18.91
C LYS A 14 -27.49 7.04 -18.55
N CYS A 15 -26.26 6.56 -18.38
CA CYS A 15 -25.99 5.21 -17.87
C CYS A 15 -26.52 5.05 -16.43
N ALA A 16 -27.20 3.94 -16.13
CA ALA A 16 -27.73 3.66 -14.79
C ALA A 16 -26.66 3.26 -13.76
N SER A 17 -25.44 2.92 -14.19
CA SER A 17 -24.33 2.52 -13.31
C SER A 17 -23.37 3.68 -13.04
N CYS A 18 -22.88 4.37 -14.07
CA CYS A 18 -21.86 5.42 -13.92
C CYS A 18 -22.34 6.85 -14.20
N PHE A 19 -23.61 7.02 -14.59
CA PHE A 19 -24.24 8.32 -14.90
C PHE A 19 -23.61 9.13 -16.05
N THR A 20 -22.63 8.57 -16.77
CA THR A 20 -22.10 9.15 -18.01
C THR A 20 -23.19 9.19 -19.09
N LYS A 21 -23.14 10.21 -19.94
CA LYS A 21 -24.00 10.33 -21.13
C LYS A 21 -23.69 9.20 -22.12
N VAL A 22 -24.72 8.60 -22.68
CA VAL A 22 -24.63 7.49 -23.63
C VAL A 22 -25.61 7.71 -24.78
N ALA A 23 -25.24 7.23 -25.97
CA ALA A 23 -26.13 7.28 -27.12
C ALA A 23 -27.23 6.22 -26.97
N THR A 24 -28.41 6.48 -27.52
CA THR A 24 -29.54 5.54 -27.49
C THR A 24 -29.28 4.26 -28.28
N GLU A 25 -28.43 4.30 -29.29
CA GLU A 25 -27.99 3.12 -30.05
C GLU A 25 -27.01 2.23 -29.28
N ASP A 26 -26.30 2.74 -28.27
CA ASP A 26 -25.24 2.00 -27.59
C ASP A 26 -25.76 0.72 -26.91
N VAL A 27 -25.05 -0.38 -27.13
CA VAL A 27 -25.34 -1.68 -26.48
C VAL A 27 -24.67 -1.75 -25.10
N PHE A 28 -23.48 -1.15 -24.96
CA PHE A 28 -22.71 -1.05 -23.74
C PHE A 28 -22.29 0.40 -23.49
N CYS A 29 -22.18 0.80 -22.23
CA CYS A 29 -21.62 2.10 -21.87
C CYS A 29 -20.12 2.12 -22.19
N THR A 30 -19.67 3.10 -22.97
CA THR A 30 -18.26 3.30 -23.34
C THR A 30 -17.37 3.70 -22.16
N SER A 31 -17.96 4.19 -21.07
CA SER A 31 -17.23 4.66 -19.89
C SER A 31 -17.02 3.57 -18.83
N CYS A 32 -18.03 2.74 -18.54
CA CYS A 32 -17.91 1.70 -17.50
C CYS A 32 -18.16 0.27 -18.00
N GLY A 33 -18.68 0.07 -19.21
CA GLY A 33 -19.01 -1.25 -19.74
C GLY A 33 -20.40 -1.77 -19.35
N TYR A 34 -21.25 -0.96 -18.70
CA TYR A 34 -22.61 -1.36 -18.32
C TYR A 34 -23.46 -1.78 -19.54
N PRO A 35 -24.15 -2.93 -19.51
CA PRO A 35 -24.97 -3.40 -20.64
C PRO A 35 -26.30 -2.64 -20.73
N LEU A 36 -26.32 -1.55 -21.50
CA LEU A 36 -27.48 -0.65 -21.65
C LEU A 36 -28.73 -1.35 -22.18
N LYS A 37 -28.53 -2.31 -23.09
CA LYS A 37 -29.61 -3.12 -23.71
C LYS A 37 -29.62 -4.58 -23.22
N GLY A 38 -28.87 -4.90 -22.17
CA GLY A 38 -28.84 -6.23 -21.57
C GLY A 38 -30.15 -6.57 -20.85
N THR A 39 -30.33 -7.85 -20.56
CA THR A 39 -31.44 -8.32 -19.71
C THR A 39 -31.33 -7.76 -18.29
N GLU A 40 -32.44 -7.73 -17.54
CA GLU A 40 -32.41 -7.36 -16.11
C GLU A 40 -31.39 -8.19 -15.33
N SER A 41 -31.25 -9.48 -15.67
CA SER A 41 -30.26 -10.37 -15.05
C SER A 41 -28.83 -9.92 -15.32
N GLU A 42 -28.49 -9.61 -16.57
CA GLU A 42 -27.16 -9.12 -16.96
C GLU A 42 -26.83 -7.78 -16.30
N GLN A 43 -27.78 -6.84 -16.31
CA GLN A 43 -27.63 -5.52 -15.67
C GLN A 43 -27.42 -5.64 -14.16
N ARG A 44 -28.23 -6.45 -13.47
CA ARG A 44 -28.06 -6.72 -12.03
C ARG A 44 -26.73 -7.39 -11.73
N SER A 45 -26.31 -8.35 -12.55
CA SER A 45 -25.02 -9.03 -12.39
C SER A 45 -23.82 -8.07 -12.56
N PHE A 46 -23.96 -7.07 -13.42
CA PHE A 46 -22.93 -6.06 -13.63
C PHE A 46 -22.82 -5.15 -12.40
N ILE A 47 -23.94 -4.61 -11.91
CA ILE A 47 -23.97 -3.74 -10.72
C ILE A 47 -23.42 -4.48 -9.50
N ALA A 48 -23.83 -5.74 -9.29
CA ALA A 48 -23.34 -6.56 -8.19
C ALA A 48 -21.82 -6.77 -8.25
N ARG A 49 -21.25 -7.04 -9.45
CA ARG A 49 -19.79 -7.16 -9.63
C ARG A 49 -19.06 -5.86 -9.37
N GLN A 50 -19.62 -4.73 -9.82
CA GLN A 50 -19.02 -3.41 -9.60
C GLN A 50 -18.97 -3.04 -8.12
N GLU A 51 -20.02 -3.35 -7.36
CA GLU A 51 -20.07 -3.13 -5.92
C GLU A 51 -18.99 -3.96 -5.19
N VAL A 52 -18.85 -5.25 -5.53
CA VAL A 52 -17.81 -6.13 -4.97
C VAL A 52 -16.41 -5.57 -5.24
N ASN A 53 -16.13 -5.15 -6.48
CA ASN A 53 -14.83 -4.58 -6.84
C ASN A 53 -14.52 -3.28 -6.06
N ASN A 54 -15.54 -2.45 -5.80
CA ASN A 54 -15.36 -1.23 -5.01
C ASN A 54 -15.05 -1.53 -3.53
N LEU A 55 -15.71 -2.55 -2.96
CA LEU A 55 -15.44 -3.02 -1.59
C LEU A 55 -14.03 -3.58 -1.47
N ASP A 56 -13.59 -4.41 -2.41
CA ASP A 56 -12.23 -4.95 -2.45
C ASP A 56 -11.19 -3.83 -2.49
N TYR A 57 -11.38 -2.80 -3.31
CA TYR A 57 -10.47 -1.65 -3.37
C TYR A 57 -10.36 -0.91 -2.03
N ALA A 58 -11.48 -0.69 -1.34
CA ALA A 58 -11.50 -0.03 -0.03
C ALA A 58 -10.76 -0.86 1.03
N ASP A 59 -10.98 -2.17 1.05
CA ASP A 59 -10.30 -3.10 1.94
C ASP A 59 -8.79 -3.14 1.68
N PHE A 60 -8.36 -3.22 0.41
CA PHE A 60 -6.94 -3.18 0.07
C PHE A 60 -6.27 -1.87 0.48
N ASN A 61 -6.92 -0.73 0.22
CA ASN A 61 -6.41 0.58 0.62
C ASN A 61 -6.26 0.67 2.15
N GLN A 62 -7.20 0.08 2.90
CA GLN A 62 -7.10 0.02 4.35
C GLN A 62 -5.96 -0.90 4.82
N GLN A 63 -5.80 -2.07 4.19
CA GLN A 63 -4.72 -3.00 4.49
C GLN A 63 -3.33 -2.38 4.24
N ILE A 64 -3.20 -1.58 3.20
CA ILE A 64 -1.97 -0.86 2.88
C ILE A 64 -1.66 0.23 3.89
N LYS A 65 -2.67 1.00 4.33
CA LYS A 65 -2.47 1.98 5.40
C LYS A 65 -2.03 1.28 6.69
N LYS A 66 -2.59 0.10 6.99
CA LYS A 66 -2.14 -0.74 8.11
C LYS A 66 -0.70 -1.24 7.91
N ALA A 67 -0.33 -1.61 6.69
CA ALA A 67 1.04 -1.98 6.35
C ALA A 67 2.01 -0.80 6.53
N GLY A 68 1.66 0.40 6.08
CA GLY A 68 2.43 1.63 6.34
C GLY A 68 2.59 1.92 7.84
N ASN A 69 1.54 1.67 8.64
CA ASN A 69 1.61 1.79 10.09
C ASN A 69 2.61 0.83 10.76
N SER A 70 2.99 -0.27 10.10
CA SER A 70 4.07 -1.15 10.61
C SER A 70 5.40 -0.41 10.79
N LEU A 71 5.69 0.60 9.96
CA LEU A 71 6.90 1.41 10.06
C LEU A 71 6.89 2.26 11.33
N TYR A 72 5.73 2.76 11.76
CA TYR A 72 5.57 3.45 13.04
C TYR A 72 5.77 2.52 14.22
N TYR A 73 5.22 1.30 14.15
CA TYR A 73 5.45 0.29 15.20
C TYR A 73 6.93 -0.05 15.32
N LEU A 74 7.65 -0.18 14.19
CA LEU A 74 9.10 -0.42 14.19
C LEU A 74 9.88 0.77 14.76
N ALA A 75 9.52 2.00 14.41
CA ALA A 75 10.12 3.19 15.02
C ALA A 75 9.95 3.19 16.55
N GLY A 76 8.76 2.83 17.05
CA GLY A 76 8.49 2.69 18.47
C GLY A 76 9.33 1.58 19.13
N ILE A 77 9.41 0.40 18.51
CA ILE A 77 10.21 -0.74 19.01
C ILE A 77 11.70 -0.37 19.08
N PHE A 78 12.26 0.26 18.05
CA PHE A 78 13.66 0.67 18.05
C PHE A 78 13.93 1.77 19.07
N THR A 79 13.04 2.73 19.21
CA THR A 79 13.15 3.78 20.25
C THR A 79 13.16 3.16 21.65
N LEU A 80 12.22 2.25 21.92
CA LEU A 80 12.16 1.57 23.22
C LEU A 80 13.40 0.70 23.46
N SER A 81 13.86 0.00 22.43
CA SER A 81 15.08 -0.81 22.49
C SER A 81 16.32 0.02 22.76
N ALA A 82 16.45 1.21 22.15
CA ALA A 82 17.53 2.15 22.41
C ALA A 82 17.53 2.61 23.88
N ILE A 83 16.35 2.97 24.41
CA ILE A 83 16.19 3.38 25.82
C ILE A 83 16.58 2.23 26.76
N ILE A 84 16.08 1.02 26.53
CA ILE A 84 16.39 -0.14 27.38
C ILE A 84 17.88 -0.47 27.34
N ASN A 85 18.51 -0.47 26.17
CA ASN A 85 19.94 -0.75 26.04
C ASN A 85 20.79 0.30 26.75
N TYR A 86 20.42 1.58 26.65
CA TYR A 86 21.09 2.66 27.37
C TYR A 86 21.09 2.44 28.89
N PHE A 87 19.93 2.14 29.47
CA PHE A 87 19.83 1.92 30.93
C PHE A 87 20.47 0.60 31.40
N ARG A 88 20.49 -0.43 30.54
CA ARG A 88 21.01 -1.75 30.92
C ARG A 88 22.53 -1.85 30.83
N PHE A 89 23.14 -1.10 29.91
CA PHE A 89 24.56 -1.23 29.57
C PHE A 89 25.30 0.11 29.67
N GLN A 90 24.83 1.03 30.51
CA GLN A 90 25.43 2.37 30.66
C GLN A 90 26.94 2.36 30.96
N ASP A 91 27.45 1.29 31.57
CA ASP A 91 28.85 1.16 31.99
C ASP A 91 29.78 0.73 30.84
N ASN A 92 29.23 0.30 29.69
CA ASN A 92 30.01 -0.06 28.51
C ASN A 92 30.22 1.17 27.61
N PRO A 93 31.47 1.50 27.23
CA PRO A 93 31.76 2.67 26.41
C PRO A 93 31.12 2.61 25.01
N ASP A 94 30.91 1.41 24.48
CA ASP A 94 30.37 1.20 23.13
C ASP A 94 28.83 1.38 23.05
N THR A 95 28.14 1.34 24.20
CA THR A 95 26.67 1.41 24.25
C THR A 95 26.12 2.73 23.71
N ILE A 96 26.82 3.84 23.90
CA ILE A 96 26.37 5.15 23.39
C ILE A 96 26.33 5.14 21.86
N SER A 97 27.35 4.58 21.22
CA SER A 97 27.44 4.50 19.76
C SER A 97 26.32 3.64 19.18
N GLU A 98 26.05 2.46 19.77
CA GLU A 98 24.98 1.57 19.35
C GLU A 98 23.59 2.22 19.50
N VAL A 99 23.35 2.88 20.64
CA VAL A 99 22.10 3.59 20.92
C VAL A 99 21.84 4.71 19.91
N ILE A 100 22.87 5.48 19.55
CA ILE A 100 22.75 6.55 18.55
C ILE A 100 22.35 5.97 17.18
N ILE A 101 22.99 4.89 16.75
CA ILE A 101 22.66 4.24 15.47
C ILE A 101 21.22 3.73 15.46
N ILE A 102 20.76 3.10 16.54
CA ILE A 102 19.38 2.60 16.68
C ILE A 102 18.38 3.76 16.70
N LEU A 103 18.69 4.87 17.35
CA LEU A 103 17.83 6.07 17.34
C LEU A 103 17.73 6.68 15.95
N ILE A 104 18.84 6.80 15.22
CA ILE A 104 18.82 7.25 13.82
C ILE A 104 17.92 6.34 12.99
N LEU A 105 18.05 5.02 13.16
CA LEU A 105 17.19 4.05 12.49
C LEU A 105 15.70 4.27 12.83
N ALA A 106 15.39 4.49 14.11
CA ALA A 106 14.02 4.79 14.54
C ALA A 106 13.44 6.04 13.86
N PHE A 107 14.22 7.12 13.78
CA PHE A 107 13.82 8.34 13.07
C PHE A 107 13.63 8.12 11.57
N LEU A 108 14.47 7.31 10.93
CA LEU A 108 14.31 6.97 9.52
C LEU A 108 13.02 6.16 9.29
N PHE A 109 12.72 5.19 10.16
CA PHE A 109 11.46 4.44 10.11
C PHE A 109 10.25 5.33 10.35
N LEU A 110 10.35 6.32 11.25
CA LEU A 110 9.30 7.32 11.47
C LEU A 110 9.04 8.15 10.21
N GLY A 111 10.10 8.61 9.54
CA GLY A 111 10.01 9.35 8.27
C GLY A 111 9.42 8.52 7.13
N LEU A 112 9.84 7.25 7.01
CA LEU A 112 9.25 6.31 6.05
C LEU A 112 7.78 6.03 6.37
N GLY A 113 7.41 5.92 7.65
CA GLY A 113 6.02 5.80 8.09
C GLY A 113 5.17 6.98 7.66
N ALA A 114 5.68 8.22 7.83
CA ALA A 114 5.00 9.43 7.38
C ALA A 114 4.84 9.49 5.85
N TYR A 115 5.86 9.05 5.11
CA TYR A 115 5.80 9.03 3.64
C TYR A 115 4.99 7.86 3.07
N SER A 116 4.74 6.81 3.86
CA SER A 116 4.06 5.59 3.42
C SER A 116 2.63 5.81 2.92
N SER A 117 1.96 6.88 3.34
CA SER A 117 0.62 7.22 2.87
C SER A 117 0.56 7.56 1.38
N LYS A 118 1.70 7.91 0.76
CA LYS A 118 1.79 8.23 -0.68
C LYS A 118 2.33 7.07 -1.50
N LYS A 119 3.39 6.42 -1.01
CA LYS A 119 4.10 5.33 -1.71
C LYS A 119 4.46 4.20 -0.73
N PRO A 120 3.47 3.42 -0.27
CA PRO A 120 3.64 2.44 0.78
C PRO A 120 4.62 1.34 0.39
N LEU A 121 4.55 0.84 -0.84
CA LEU A 121 5.46 -0.18 -1.36
C LEU A 121 6.93 0.28 -1.29
N VAL A 122 7.21 1.49 -1.80
CA VAL A 122 8.57 2.05 -1.78
C VAL A 122 9.07 2.19 -0.33
N CYS A 123 8.21 2.65 0.59
CA CYS A 123 8.58 2.83 1.99
C CYS A 123 8.87 1.49 2.69
N LEU A 124 8.04 0.47 2.47
CA LEU A 124 8.20 -0.84 3.09
C LEU A 124 9.44 -1.57 2.58
N VAL A 125 9.70 -1.53 1.27
CA VAL A 125 10.92 -2.08 0.67
C VAL A 125 12.15 -1.33 1.18
N SER A 126 12.10 0.01 1.20
CA SER A 126 13.21 0.82 1.71
C SER A 126 13.47 0.57 3.19
N GLY A 127 12.42 0.43 4.01
CA GLY A 127 12.53 0.10 5.43
C GLY A 127 13.17 -1.27 5.66
N LEU A 128 12.80 -2.28 4.86
CA LEU A 128 13.42 -3.60 4.94
C LEU A 128 14.90 -3.56 4.57
N VAL A 129 15.25 -2.90 3.46
CA VAL A 129 16.65 -2.75 3.03
C VAL A 129 17.47 -2.00 4.07
N LEU A 130 16.94 -0.88 4.57
CA LEU A 130 17.58 -0.07 5.60
C LEU A 130 17.83 -0.88 6.87
N TYR A 131 16.84 -1.66 7.32
CA TYR A 131 16.97 -2.54 8.47
C TYR A 131 18.11 -3.55 8.28
N ILE A 132 18.13 -4.24 7.13
CA ILE A 132 19.17 -5.24 6.83
C ILE A 132 20.56 -4.58 6.83
N ILE A 133 20.70 -3.40 6.21
CA ILE A 133 21.96 -2.66 6.17
C ILE A 133 22.46 -2.37 7.59
N VAL A 134 21.59 -1.81 8.45
CA VAL A 134 21.99 -1.50 9.83
C VAL A 134 22.35 -2.76 10.62
N GLN A 135 21.62 -3.87 10.42
CA GLN A 135 21.96 -5.14 11.08
C GLN A 135 23.33 -5.68 10.65
N VAL A 136 23.69 -5.54 9.37
CA VAL A 136 25.02 -5.91 8.87
C VAL A 136 26.11 -5.01 9.46
N LEU A 137 25.87 -3.70 9.56
CA LEU A 137 26.83 -2.77 10.17
C LEU A 137 27.08 -3.10 11.65
N LEU A 138 26.02 -3.35 12.42
CA LEU A 138 26.14 -3.73 13.84
C LEU A 138 26.81 -5.10 14.02
N ALA A 139 26.68 -5.99 13.05
CA ALA A 139 27.33 -7.31 13.08
C ALA A 139 28.84 -7.25 12.89
N ILE A 140 29.32 -6.30 12.09
CA ILE A 140 30.75 -6.10 11.85
C ILE A 140 31.43 -5.61 13.14
N ASP A 141 30.74 -4.77 13.90
CA ASP A 141 31.23 -4.25 15.18
C ASP A 141 31.22 -5.33 16.27
N ASN A 142 30.10 -6.06 16.41
CA ASN A 142 30.03 -7.20 17.31
C ASN A 142 29.14 -8.33 16.75
N PRO A 143 29.70 -9.50 16.37
CA PRO A 143 28.93 -10.58 15.77
C PRO A 143 27.90 -11.19 16.73
N ILE A 144 28.06 -10.98 18.06
CA ILE A 144 27.06 -11.41 19.04
C ILE A 144 25.74 -10.68 18.86
N ASN A 145 25.77 -9.46 18.30
CA ASN A 145 24.57 -8.68 18.02
C ASN A 145 23.69 -9.33 16.96
N ILE A 146 24.24 -10.13 16.02
CA ILE A 146 23.41 -10.91 15.07
C ILE A 146 22.54 -11.92 15.81
N VAL A 147 23.17 -12.70 16.70
CA VAL A 147 22.54 -13.83 17.39
C VAL A 147 21.62 -13.36 18.51
N SER A 148 22.00 -12.28 19.19
CA SER A 148 21.17 -11.64 20.20
C SER A 148 19.89 -11.08 19.58
N GLY A 149 18.75 -11.41 20.19
CA GLY A 149 17.45 -10.93 19.74
C GLY A 149 17.00 -11.48 18.38
N ILE A 150 17.60 -12.56 17.87
CA ILE A 150 17.28 -13.11 16.53
C ILE A 150 15.78 -13.41 16.33
N ILE A 151 15.08 -13.83 17.39
CA ILE A 151 13.63 -14.02 17.38
C ILE A 151 12.91 -12.72 17.01
N PHE A 152 13.27 -11.61 17.64
CA PHE A 152 12.70 -10.29 17.32
C PHE A 152 13.01 -9.87 15.90
N LYS A 153 14.22 -10.15 15.40
CA LYS A 153 14.61 -9.81 14.02
C LYS A 153 13.79 -10.57 12.98
N ILE A 154 13.58 -11.87 13.20
CA ILE A 154 12.75 -12.71 12.35
C ILE A 154 11.31 -12.18 12.34
N ILE A 155 10.78 -11.81 13.50
CA ILE A 155 9.45 -11.22 13.61
C ILE A 155 9.37 -9.91 12.81
N ILE A 156 10.32 -8.98 12.98
CA ILE A 156 10.38 -7.71 12.25
C ILE A 156 10.41 -7.94 10.73
N ILE A 157 11.29 -8.82 10.25
CA ILE A 157 11.42 -9.15 8.83
C ILE A 157 10.12 -9.77 8.32
N GLY A 158 9.53 -10.72 9.06
CA GLY A 158 8.27 -11.35 8.70
C GLY A 158 7.11 -10.34 8.58
N TYR A 159 7.02 -9.38 9.50
CA TYR A 159 6.05 -8.30 9.45
C TYR A 159 6.26 -7.39 8.23
N LEU A 160 7.51 -7.00 7.94
CA LEU A 160 7.84 -6.19 6.77
C LEU A 160 7.52 -6.92 5.46
N ILE A 161 7.88 -8.19 5.33
CA ILE A 161 7.57 -9.01 4.15
C ILE A 161 6.06 -9.12 3.94
N LYS A 162 5.29 -9.35 5.01
CA LYS A 162 3.83 -9.39 4.93
C LYS A 162 3.26 -8.06 4.46
N GLY A 163 3.78 -6.95 4.96
CA GLY A 163 3.41 -5.61 4.50
C GLY A 163 3.74 -5.38 3.03
N ILE A 164 4.93 -5.79 2.58
CA ILE A 164 5.37 -5.68 1.19
C ILE A 164 4.47 -6.46 0.25
N LYS A 165 4.12 -7.72 0.59
CA LYS A 165 3.20 -8.53 -0.23
C LYS A 165 1.84 -7.86 -0.39
N SER A 166 1.25 -7.40 0.72
CA SER A 166 -0.03 -6.69 0.69
C SER A 166 0.02 -5.40 -0.16
N ALA A 167 1.13 -4.66 -0.11
CA ALA A 167 1.31 -3.48 -0.94
C ALA A 167 1.53 -3.80 -2.43
N LEU A 168 2.21 -4.91 -2.74
CA LEU A 168 2.42 -5.38 -4.12
C LEU A 168 1.10 -5.79 -4.78
N ASP A 169 0.27 -6.56 -4.07
CA ASP A 169 -1.00 -7.07 -4.60
C ASP A 169 -1.94 -5.91 -4.99
N PHE A 170 -1.99 -4.85 -4.18
CA PHE A 170 -2.77 -3.66 -4.51
C PHE A 170 -2.19 -2.85 -5.67
N GLU A 171 -0.87 -2.70 -5.76
CA GLU A 171 -0.24 -2.01 -6.89
C GLU A 171 -0.48 -2.76 -8.21
N GLN A 172 -0.59 -4.09 -8.16
CA GLN A 172 -1.03 -4.90 -9.30
C GLN A 172 -2.51 -4.68 -9.63
N PHE A 173 -3.41 -4.77 -8.63
CA PHE A 173 -4.83 -4.50 -8.79
C PHE A 173 -5.10 -3.11 -9.40
N LYS A 174 -4.38 -2.10 -8.91
CA LYS A 174 -4.45 -0.72 -9.40
C LYS A 174 -4.08 -0.60 -10.88
N LYS A 175 -3.04 -1.33 -11.32
CA LYS A 175 -2.60 -1.37 -12.73
C LYS A 175 -3.57 -2.12 -13.62
N GLU A 176 -4.09 -3.27 -13.17
CA GLU A 176 -5.02 -4.09 -13.94
C GLU A 176 -6.36 -3.38 -14.18
N HIS A 177 -6.83 -2.60 -13.20
CA HIS A 177 -8.09 -1.89 -13.27
C HIS A 177 -7.98 -0.42 -13.74
N ASN A 178 -6.79 0.04 -14.18
CA ASN A 178 -6.54 1.42 -14.63
C ASN A 178 -7.00 2.50 -13.63
N ILE A 179 -6.91 2.20 -12.33
CA ILE A 179 -7.28 3.14 -11.28
C ILE A 179 -6.04 3.98 -10.99
N VAL A 180 -6.02 5.27 -11.33
CA VAL A 180 -4.82 6.15 -11.19
C VAL A 180 -4.59 6.61 -9.76
#